data_AF-A0AAF1B1Q8-F1
#
_entry.id   AF-A0AAF1B1Q8-F1
#
_cell.length_a   1.000
_cell.length_b   1.000
_cell.length_c   1.000
_cell.angle_alpha   90.00
_cell.angle_beta   90.00
_cell.angle_gamma   90.00
#
_symmetry.space_group_name_H-M   'P 1'
#
loop_
_entity.id
_entity.type
_entity.pdbx_description
1 polymer ?
#
loop_
_entity_poly.entity_id
_entity_poly.type
_entity_poly.pdbx_seq_one_letter_code
_entity_poly.pdbx_strand_id
1 'polypeptide(L)'
;MASVRRNPQGQHQMEPADEPKAHKVVKAATAVTAGGSLLLLSGLTLAGTVIGLAVATPLVVIFSPVLVPAAIFVFLIISGFLASGGFGVAAVSVLTWIYKYLKGGQAVGSDALEQARMKLAARAREMKERAEHATST
;
A
#
# COMPACT_ATOMS: atom_id res chain seq x y z
N MET A 1 54.98 -30.43 45.95
CA MET A 1 54.01 -29.33 45.87
C MET A 1 54.02 -28.76 44.47
N ALA A 2 53.01 -29.08 43.66
CA ALA A 2 52.74 -28.43 42.38
C ALA A 2 51.23 -28.42 42.18
N SER A 3 50.70 -27.22 41.99
CA SER A 3 49.29 -26.85 41.88
C SER A 3 48.64 -27.37 40.61
N VAL A 4 47.52 -28.09 40.73
CA VAL A 4 46.54 -28.23 39.63
C VAL A 4 45.14 -27.96 40.19
N ARG A 5 44.81 -26.67 40.29
CA ARG A 5 43.43 -26.18 40.38
C ARG A 5 42.87 -26.16 38.95
N ARG A 6 42.21 -27.23 38.52
CA ARG A 6 41.33 -27.18 37.34
C ARG A 6 39.94 -26.77 37.78
N ASN A 7 39.64 -25.50 37.57
CA ASN A 7 38.32 -24.89 37.72
C ASN A 7 37.35 -25.47 36.66
N PRO A 8 36.10 -25.80 37.00
CA PRO A 8 35.08 -26.24 36.05
C PRO A 8 34.18 -25.06 35.68
N GLN A 9 34.40 -24.43 34.53
CA GLN A 9 33.47 -23.43 34.02
C GLN A 9 33.33 -23.53 32.51
N GLY A 10 32.08 -23.66 32.06
CA GLY A 10 31.66 -23.01 30.82
C GLY A 10 31.52 -23.85 29.57
N GLN A 11 31.12 -25.13 29.66
CA GLN A 11 30.58 -25.82 28.48
C GLN A 11 29.06 -25.59 28.35
N HIS A 12 28.68 -24.33 28.13
CA HIS A 12 27.42 -23.96 27.49
C HIS A 12 27.75 -22.84 26.51
N GLN A 13 28.36 -23.21 25.39
CA GLN A 13 28.56 -22.30 24.29
C GLN A 13 28.26 -23.06 22.99
N MET A 14 26.96 -23.19 22.74
CA MET A 14 26.45 -23.40 21.38
C MET A 14 26.60 -22.07 20.65
N GLU A 15 27.67 -21.94 19.88
CA GLU A 15 27.70 -21.19 18.63
C GLU A 15 26.87 -21.93 17.56
N PRO A 16 26.53 -21.37 16.37
CA PRO A 16 26.60 -19.98 15.90
C PRO A 16 25.36 -19.52 15.05
N ALA A 17 25.31 -18.21 14.79
CA ALA A 17 24.85 -17.56 13.54
C ALA A 17 23.36 -17.55 13.08
N ASP A 18 22.97 -16.36 12.61
CA ASP A 18 21.82 -16.01 11.75
C ASP A 18 20.48 -15.61 12.38
N GLU A 19 20.48 -14.51 13.14
CA GLU A 19 19.28 -13.67 13.26
C GLU A 19 19.71 -12.20 13.09
N PRO A 20 19.11 -11.41 12.16
CA PRO A 20 18.02 -10.53 12.61
C PRO A 20 17.07 -10.01 11.49
N LYS A 21 16.69 -10.80 10.48
CA LYS A 21 15.71 -10.34 9.46
C LYS A 21 14.30 -10.85 9.71
N ALA A 22 14.11 -12.15 9.88
CA ALA A 22 12.78 -12.74 10.06
C ALA A 22 12.10 -12.27 11.37
N HIS A 23 12.80 -12.29 12.50
CA HIS A 23 12.20 -11.94 13.79
C HIS A 23 11.91 -10.44 13.93
N LYS A 24 12.74 -9.56 13.33
CA LYS A 24 12.43 -8.12 13.26
C LYS A 24 11.18 -7.87 12.41
N VAL A 25 11.04 -8.57 11.29
CA VAL A 25 9.86 -8.44 10.42
C VAL A 25 8.61 -9.01 11.09
N VAL A 26 8.71 -10.14 11.79
CA VAL A 26 7.57 -10.71 12.55
C VAL A 26 7.17 -9.81 13.71
N LYS A 27 8.14 -9.28 14.47
CA LYS A 27 7.86 -8.37 15.59
C LYS A 27 7.30 -7.03 15.11
N ALA A 28 7.81 -6.51 14.00
CA ALA A 28 7.25 -5.34 13.33
C ALA A 28 5.86 -5.61 12.76
N ALA A 29 5.63 -6.76 12.12
CA ALA A 29 4.33 -7.14 11.57
C ALA A 29 3.27 -7.27 12.67
N THR A 30 3.61 -7.87 13.82
CA THR A 30 2.70 -7.96 14.96
C THR A 30 2.46 -6.58 15.58
N ALA A 31 3.49 -5.74 15.69
CA ALA A 31 3.33 -4.36 16.19
C ALA A 31 2.48 -3.50 15.23
N VAL A 32 2.63 -3.68 13.92
CA VAL A 32 1.82 -3.00 12.89
C VAL A 32 0.40 -3.55 12.87
N THR A 33 0.21 -4.84 13.09
CA THR A 33 -1.14 -5.44 13.16
C THR A 33 -1.89 -4.98 14.41
N ALA A 34 -1.23 -5.03 15.57
CA ALA A 34 -1.79 -4.55 16.83
C ALA A 34 -1.99 -3.03 16.80
N GLY A 35 -0.96 -2.28 16.40
CA GLY A 35 -1.00 -0.84 16.25
C GLY A 35 -2.03 -0.38 15.22
N GLY A 36 -2.14 -1.07 14.09
CA GLY A 36 -3.14 -0.83 13.05
C GLY A 36 -4.56 -1.12 13.53
N SER A 37 -4.76 -2.23 14.25
CA SER A 37 -6.07 -2.55 14.85
C SER A 37 -6.47 -1.50 15.89
N LEU A 38 -5.53 -1.08 16.75
CA LEU A 38 -5.73 0.02 17.72
C LEU A 38 -6.00 1.36 17.02
N LEU A 39 -5.28 1.66 15.93
CA LEU A 39 -5.50 2.88 15.14
C LEU A 39 -6.87 2.89 14.50
N LEU A 40 -7.31 1.75 13.95
CA LEU A 40 -8.64 1.58 13.36
C LEU A 40 -9.72 1.72 14.42
N LEU A 41 -9.56 1.06 15.58
CA LEU A 41 -10.53 1.13 16.67
C LEU A 41 -10.61 2.54 17.25
N SER A 42 -9.46 3.19 17.45
CA SER A 42 -9.36 4.57 17.93
C SER A 42 -9.93 5.55 16.91
N GLY A 43 -9.59 5.41 15.64
CA GLY A 43 -10.12 6.23 14.55
C GLY A 43 -11.63 6.07 14.38
N LEU A 44 -12.15 4.84 14.48
CA LEU A 44 -13.57 4.56 14.39
C LEU A 44 -14.34 5.10 15.60
N THR A 45 -13.77 4.95 16.81
CA THR A 45 -14.35 5.51 18.04
C THR A 45 -14.34 7.03 17.98
N LEU A 46 -13.22 7.64 17.60
CA LEU A 46 -13.10 9.09 17.45
C LEU A 46 -14.04 9.62 16.38
N ALA A 47 -14.13 8.97 15.23
CA ALA A 47 -15.09 9.31 14.18
C ALA A 47 -16.52 9.18 14.70
N GLY A 48 -16.85 8.08 15.39
CA GLY A 48 -18.17 7.88 16.01
C GLY A 48 -18.50 8.96 17.05
N THR A 49 -17.53 9.35 17.89
CA THR A 49 -17.68 10.43 18.87
C THR A 49 -17.81 11.79 18.20
N VAL A 50 -17.00 12.09 17.18
CA VAL A 50 -17.07 13.34 16.42
C VAL A 50 -18.37 13.45 15.64
N ILE A 51 -18.84 12.36 15.02
CA ILE A 51 -20.14 12.30 14.35
C ILE A 51 -21.25 12.44 15.39
N GLY A 52 -21.14 11.75 16.53
CA GLY A 52 -22.09 11.86 17.64
C GLY A 52 -22.20 13.27 18.20
N LEU A 53 -21.07 13.97 18.42
CA LEU A 53 -21.02 15.39 18.76
C LEU A 53 -21.59 16.25 17.63
N ALA A 54 -21.19 16.01 16.39
CA ALA A 54 -21.67 16.74 15.22
C ALA A 54 -23.17 16.50 14.93
N VAL A 55 -23.82 15.49 15.52
CA VAL A 55 -25.27 15.26 15.46
C VAL A 55 -25.96 15.77 16.74
N ALA A 56 -25.36 15.56 17.91
CA ALA A 56 -25.87 16.05 19.19
C ALA A 56 -25.85 17.59 19.25
N THR A 57 -24.81 18.24 18.73
CA THR A 57 -24.70 19.70 18.65
C THR A 57 -25.80 20.32 17.77
N PRO A 58 -26.14 19.83 16.57
CA PRO A 58 -27.25 20.37 15.78
C PRO A 58 -28.64 19.87 16.18
N LEU A 59 -28.79 18.80 16.96
CA LEU A 59 -30.03 18.54 17.69
C LEU A 59 -30.34 19.66 18.70
N VAL A 60 -29.30 20.33 19.22
CA VAL A 60 -29.41 21.62 19.94
C VAL A 60 -29.62 22.81 18.97
N VAL A 61 -29.27 22.68 17.68
CA VAL A 61 -29.41 23.70 16.60
C VAL A 61 -30.48 23.30 15.56
N ILE A 62 -31.66 22.87 16.04
CA ILE A 62 -32.88 22.67 15.22
C ILE A 62 -33.37 24.00 14.54
N PHE A 63 -32.60 25.08 14.65
CA PHE A 63 -32.80 26.42 14.07
C PHE A 63 -32.22 26.65 12.64
N SER A 64 -32.22 25.62 11.79
CA SER A 64 -32.62 25.74 10.35
C SER A 64 -31.61 25.76 9.16
N PRO A 65 -30.26 25.89 9.22
CA PRO A 65 -29.45 25.74 7.98
C PRO A 65 -28.12 24.95 8.05
N VAL A 66 -27.80 24.26 9.14
CA VAL A 66 -26.46 23.64 9.36
C VAL A 66 -26.31 22.19 8.85
N LEU A 67 -27.40 21.52 8.49
CA LEU A 67 -27.36 20.11 8.04
C LEU A 67 -26.61 19.93 6.71
N VAL A 68 -26.68 20.93 5.82
CA VAL A 68 -26.02 20.91 4.52
C VAL A 68 -24.49 20.89 4.66
N PRO A 69 -23.86 21.77 5.48
CA PRO A 69 -22.43 21.67 5.80
C PRO A 69 -21.99 20.32 6.38
N ALA A 70 -22.75 19.75 7.31
CA ALA A 70 -22.38 18.49 7.96
C ALA A 70 -22.34 17.31 6.97
N ALA A 71 -23.31 17.25 6.04
CA ALA A 71 -23.32 16.25 4.98
C ALA A 71 -22.08 16.35 4.08
N ILE A 72 -21.63 17.57 3.75
CA ILE A 72 -20.40 17.79 2.95
C ILE A 72 -19.17 17.28 3.71
N PHE A 73 -19.04 17.55 5.01
CA PHE A 73 -17.92 17.05 5.81
C PHE A 73 -17.87 15.52 5.85
N VAL A 74 -19.01 14.86 6.05
CA VAL A 74 -19.07 13.38 6.03
C VAL A 74 -18.70 12.85 4.64
N PHE A 75 -19.20 13.47 3.58
CA PHE A 75 -18.86 13.07 2.22
C PHE A 75 -17.37 13.27 1.91
N LEU A 76 -16.76 14.35 2.39
CA LEU A 76 -15.32 14.62 2.29
C LEU A 76 -14.49 13.64 3.10
N ILE A 77 -14.93 13.24 4.29
CA ILE A 77 -14.23 12.22 5.08
C ILE A 77 -14.27 10.88 4.36
N ILE A 78 -15.45 10.43 3.91
CA ILE A 78 -15.59 9.18 3.16
C ILE A 78 -14.74 9.23 1.89
N SER A 79 -14.87 10.31 1.11
CA SER A 79 -14.13 10.50 -0.14
C SER A 79 -12.63 10.59 0.09
N GLY A 80 -12.18 11.33 1.11
CA GLY A 80 -10.78 11.46 1.50
C GLY A 80 -10.19 10.14 2.01
N PHE A 81 -10.97 9.35 2.75
CA PHE A 81 -10.55 8.03 3.23
C PHE A 81 -10.48 7.03 2.06
N LEU A 82 -11.43 7.08 1.14
CA LEU A 82 -11.44 6.25 -0.07
C LEU A 82 -10.30 6.64 -1.02
N ALA A 83 -10.03 7.93 -1.16
CA ALA A 83 -8.89 8.46 -1.89
C ALA A 83 -7.57 8.02 -1.23
N SER A 84 -7.42 8.16 0.10
CA SER A 84 -6.22 7.73 0.81
C SER A 84 -6.02 6.21 0.78
N GLY A 85 -7.10 5.43 0.85
CA GLY A 85 -7.06 3.97 0.73
C GLY A 85 -6.68 3.51 -0.67
N GLY A 86 -7.31 4.10 -1.71
CA GLY A 86 -6.97 3.85 -3.11
C GLY A 86 -5.54 4.29 -3.46
N PHE A 87 -5.09 5.42 -2.90
CA PHE A 87 -3.74 5.91 -3.09
C PHE A 87 -2.68 5.02 -2.41
N GLY A 88 -3.01 4.39 -1.28
CA GLY A 88 -2.15 3.37 -0.67
C GLY A 88 -1.88 2.19 -1.59
N VAL A 89 -2.93 1.64 -2.22
CA VAL A 89 -2.80 0.54 -3.20
C VAL A 89 -2.05 0.99 -4.45
N ALA A 90 -2.30 2.21 -4.93
CA ALA A 90 -1.59 2.79 -6.07
C ALA A 90 -0.09 2.99 -5.76
N ALA A 91 0.25 3.53 -4.59
CA ALA A 91 1.62 3.75 -4.15
C ALA A 91 2.38 2.42 -4.00
N VAL A 92 1.76 1.40 -3.39
CA VAL A 92 2.35 0.05 -3.29
C VAL A 92 2.54 -0.56 -4.69
N SER A 93 1.60 -0.35 -5.61
CA SER A 93 1.72 -0.84 -6.98
C SER A 93 2.88 -0.19 -7.73
N VAL A 94 3.02 1.14 -7.68
CA VAL A 94 4.14 1.86 -8.30
C VAL A 94 5.47 1.46 -7.67
N LEU A 95 5.52 1.35 -6.33
CA LEU A 95 6.72 0.95 -5.62
C LEU A 95 7.14 -0.48 -5.98
N THR A 96 6.17 -1.39 -6.11
CA THR A 96 6.39 -2.76 -6.58
C THR A 96 6.93 -2.77 -8.00
N TRP A 97 6.40 -1.91 -8.87
CA TRP A 97 6.83 -1.79 -10.27
C TRP A 97 8.28 -1.32 -10.39
N ILE A 98 8.63 -0.25 -9.67
CA ILE A 98 9.99 0.31 -9.62
C ILE A 98 10.96 -0.68 -8.98
N TYR A 99 10.57 -1.31 -7.87
CA TYR A 99 11.40 -2.32 -7.21
C TYR A 99 11.71 -3.49 -8.12
N LYS A 100 10.71 -3.98 -8.88
CA LYS A 100 10.90 -5.07 -9.84
C LYS A 100 11.78 -4.65 -11.01
N TYR A 101 11.60 -3.43 -11.51
CA TYR A 101 12.43 -2.85 -12.57
C TYR A 101 13.91 -2.76 -12.16
N LEU A 102 14.20 -2.26 -10.95
CA LEU A 102 15.55 -2.17 -10.41
C LEU A 102 16.18 -3.54 -10.14
N LYS A 103 15.36 -4.54 -9.81
CA LYS A 103 15.80 -5.93 -9.56
C LYS A 103 15.88 -6.78 -10.84
N GLY A 104 15.74 -6.17 -12.01
CA GLY A 104 15.85 -6.84 -13.32
C GLY A 104 14.61 -7.63 -13.74
N GLY A 105 13.48 -7.48 -13.05
CA GLY A 105 12.24 -8.19 -13.33
C GLY A 105 11.25 -7.37 -14.15
N GLN A 106 11.09 -7.78 -15.40
CA GLN A 106 10.05 -7.43 -16.39
C GLN A 106 8.78 -6.81 -15.77
N ALA A 107 8.62 -5.50 -15.97
CA ALA A 107 7.60 -4.69 -15.33
C ALA A 107 6.18 -5.07 -15.82
N VAL A 108 5.20 -5.10 -14.91
CA VAL A 108 3.76 -5.32 -15.18
C VAL A 108 3.24 -4.19 -16.09
N GLY A 109 3.42 -4.30 -17.40
CA GLY A 109 3.14 -3.20 -18.32
C GLY A 109 3.93 -3.28 -19.61
N SER A 110 5.09 -3.95 -19.61
CA SER A 110 5.79 -4.24 -20.86
C SER A 110 4.95 -5.14 -21.76
N ASP A 111 4.33 -6.20 -21.24
CA ASP A 111 3.46 -7.09 -22.03
C ASP A 111 2.22 -6.38 -22.60
N ALA A 112 1.62 -5.47 -21.84
CA ALA A 112 0.47 -4.68 -22.31
C ALA A 112 0.89 -3.66 -23.40
N LEU A 113 2.05 -3.03 -23.22
CA LEU A 113 2.64 -2.12 -24.20
C LEU A 113 3.13 -2.88 -25.46
N GLU A 114 3.63 -4.10 -25.29
CA GLU A 114 4.05 -5.01 -26.36
C GLU A 114 2.86 -5.43 -27.23
N GLN A 115 1.74 -5.79 -26.58
CA GLN A 115 0.53 -6.16 -27.29
C GLN A 115 -0.09 -4.95 -28.00
N ALA A 116 -0.04 -3.76 -27.37
CA ALA A 116 -0.50 -2.53 -27.99
C ALA A 116 0.36 -2.16 -29.20
N ARG A 117 1.69 -2.18 -29.08
CA ARG A 117 2.61 -1.84 -30.18
C ARG A 117 2.50 -2.84 -31.32
N MET A 118 2.30 -4.13 -31.04
CA MET A 118 2.24 -5.17 -32.06
C MET A 118 0.95 -5.04 -32.88
N LYS A 119 -0.17 -4.73 -32.22
CA LYS A 119 -1.42 -4.37 -32.89
C LYS A 119 -1.29 -3.08 -33.70
N LEU A 120 -0.62 -2.06 -33.16
CA LEU A 120 -0.40 -0.79 -33.85
C LEU A 120 0.50 -0.96 -35.09
N ALA A 121 1.58 -1.74 -34.98
CA ALA A 121 2.50 -2.03 -36.08
C ALA A 121 1.82 -2.85 -37.19
N ALA A 122 0.96 -3.81 -36.83
CA ALA A 122 0.18 -4.58 -37.79
C ALA A 122 -0.79 -3.67 -38.58
N ARG A 123 -1.49 -2.76 -37.90
CA ARG A 123 -2.39 -1.79 -38.55
C ARG A 123 -1.64 -0.77 -39.41
N ALA A 124 -0.48 -0.32 -38.97
CA ALA A 124 0.35 0.60 -39.73
C ALA A 124 0.85 -0.03 -41.05
N ARG A 125 1.22 -1.32 -41.04
CA ARG A 125 1.55 -2.05 -42.27
C ARG A 125 0.38 -2.17 -43.22
N GLU A 126 -0.80 -2.55 -42.72
CA GLU A 126 -2.02 -2.66 -43.53
C GLU A 126 -2.38 -1.32 -44.23
N MET A 127 -2.25 -0.20 -43.51
CA MET A 127 -2.55 1.11 -44.09
C MET A 127 -1.51 1.54 -45.12
N LYS A 128 -0.23 1.22 -44.91
CA LYS A 128 0.83 1.48 -45.89
C LYS A 128 0.58 0.70 -47.19
N GLU A 129 0.20 -0.57 -47.08
CA GLU A 129 -0.07 -1.43 -48.23
C GLU A 129 -1.32 -0.97 -49.00
N ARG A 130 -2.40 -0.56 -48.30
CA ARG A 130 -3.58 0.03 -48.95
C ARG A 130 -3.29 1.36 -49.64
N ALA A 131 -2.40 2.19 -49.07
CA ALA A 131 -2.00 3.45 -49.69
C ALA A 131 -1.16 3.21 -50.96
N GLU A 132 -0.28 2.21 -50.95
CA GLU A 132 0.50 1.82 -52.13
C GLU A 132 -0.40 1.24 -53.24
N HIS A 133 -1.43 0.46 -52.89
CA HIS A 133 -2.41 -0.04 -53.86
C HIS A 133 -3.35 1.03 -54.43
N ALA A 134 -3.71 2.05 -53.63
CA ALA A 134 -4.55 3.16 -54.10
C ALA A 134 -3.78 4.18 -54.96
N THR A 135 -2.44 4.16 -54.91
CA THR A 135 -1.58 5.09 -55.67
C THR A 135 -1.12 4.49 -57.01
N SER A 136 -1.28 3.18 -57.24
CA SER A 136 -0.91 2.52 -58.51
C SER A 136 -2.09 2.24 -59.45
N THR A 137 -3.28 2.81 -59.18
CA THR A 137 -4.44 2.82 -60.08
C THR A 137 -4.73 4.26 -60.50
#